data_AF-A0AAX3GW14-F1
#
_entry.id   AF-A0AAX3GW14-F1
#
_cell.length_a   1.000
_cell.length_b   1.000
_cell.length_c   1.000
_cell.angle_alpha   90.00
_cell.angle_beta   90.00
_cell.angle_gamma   90.00
#
_symmetry.space_group_name_H-M   'P 1'
#
loop_
_entity.id
_entity.type
_entity.pdbx_description
1 polymer ?
#
loop_
_entity_poly.entity_id
_entity_poly.type
_entity_poly.pdbx_seq_one_letter_code
_entity_poly.pdbx_strand_id
1 'polypeptide(L)'
;MAALKSFEKPLTPEEEIEYLTKFKIENDKSAKDTLIERNMRLVAYIAKKYNNSTEDQDDLISIGTIGLIKAIETYNIDKGTRLATYASRCIENEILMNIRSNKKNKTQVSLQDPIGTDKEGNEIHTTFYMLFSTIIYI
;
A
#
# COMPACT_ATOMS: atom_id res chain seq x y z
N MET A 1 -7.03 5.70 22.90
CA MET A 1 -6.30 4.46 23.25
C MET A 1 -7.09 3.30 22.66
N ALA A 2 -6.93 3.06 21.35
CA ALA A 2 -7.69 2.03 20.64
C ALA A 2 -7.10 0.67 21.02
N ALA A 3 -7.92 -0.16 21.67
CA ALA A 3 -7.55 -1.49 22.10
C ALA A 3 -7.04 -2.29 20.89
N LEU A 4 -5.92 -2.99 21.09
CA LEU A 4 -5.48 -4.09 20.26
C LEU A 4 -6.66 -5.08 20.16
N LYS A 5 -7.47 -4.98 19.10
CA LYS A 5 -8.50 -5.95 18.74
C LYS A 5 -7.73 -7.26 18.64
N SER A 6 -7.89 -8.13 19.63
CA SER A 6 -7.14 -9.38 19.75
C SER A 6 -7.28 -10.11 18.44
N PHE A 7 -6.21 -10.16 17.65
CA PHE A 7 -6.29 -10.70 16.31
C PHE A 7 -6.84 -12.11 16.40
N GLU A 8 -7.94 -12.35 15.70
CA GLU A 8 -8.62 -13.61 15.85
C GLU A 8 -7.73 -14.77 15.41
N LYS A 9 -8.08 -15.99 15.83
CA LYS A 9 -7.28 -17.17 15.50
C LYS A 9 -7.17 -17.31 13.97
N PRO A 10 -6.11 -17.91 13.42
CA PRO A 10 -6.13 -18.27 12.01
C PRO A 10 -7.30 -19.24 11.74
N LEU A 11 -7.90 -19.16 10.54
CA LEU A 11 -8.87 -20.14 10.07
C LEU A 11 -8.20 -21.50 9.91
N THR A 12 -8.95 -22.58 10.15
CA THR A 12 -8.53 -23.91 9.71
C THR A 12 -8.57 -24.00 8.18
N PRO A 13 -7.85 -24.97 7.56
CA PRO A 13 -7.90 -25.14 6.11
C PRO A 13 -9.31 -25.42 5.58
N GLU A 14 -10.14 -26.13 6.35
CA GLU A 14 -11.53 -26.40 5.97
C GLU A 14 -12.38 -25.14 5.98
N GLU A 15 -12.31 -24.35 7.06
CA GLU A 15 -13.03 -23.07 7.14
C GLU A 15 -12.54 -22.08 6.08
N GLU A 16 -11.24 -22.02 5.80
CA GLU A 16 -10.68 -21.15 4.75
C GLU A 16 -11.30 -21.46 3.38
N ILE A 17 -11.46 -22.74 3.04
CA ILE A 17 -12.11 -23.17 1.80
C ILE A 17 -13.60 -22.79 1.81
N GLU A 18 -14.29 -22.96 2.94
CA GLU A 18 -15.70 -22.59 3.07
C GLU A 18 -15.93 -21.09 2.82
N TYR A 19 -15.17 -20.21 3.49
CA TYR A 19 -15.29 -18.77 3.31
C TYR A 19 -14.88 -18.33 1.90
N LEU A 20 -13.85 -18.94 1.31
CA LEU A 20 -13.46 -18.67 -0.06
C LEU A 20 -14.55 -19.09 -1.06
N THR A 21 -15.22 -20.21 -0.80
CA THR A 21 -16.34 -20.69 -1.62
C THR A 21 -17.52 -19.72 -1.53
N LYS A 22 -17.92 -19.30 -0.32
CA LYS A 22 -18.98 -18.30 -0.10
C LYS A 22 -18.66 -16.98 -0.80
N PHE A 23 -17.42 -16.50 -0.69
CA PHE A 23 -17.02 -15.27 -1.36
C PHE A 23 -17.04 -15.40 -2.89
N LYS A 24 -16.50 -16.49 -3.45
CA LYS A 24 -16.30 -16.64 -4.90
C LYS A 24 -17.54 -17.10 -5.66
N ILE A 25 -18.33 -17.99 -5.05
CA ILE A 25 -19.50 -18.60 -5.70
C ILE A 25 -20.77 -17.86 -5.31
N GLU A 26 -20.95 -17.56 -4.03
CA GLU A 26 -22.17 -16.92 -3.50
C GLU A 26 -22.08 -15.39 -3.52
N ASN A 27 -20.91 -14.83 -3.89
CA ASN A 27 -20.62 -13.40 -3.91
C ASN A 27 -20.85 -12.72 -2.54
N ASP A 28 -20.68 -13.48 -1.46
CA ASP A 28 -20.86 -12.99 -0.09
C ASP A 28 -19.67 -12.11 0.31
N LYS A 29 -19.95 -10.79 0.43
CA LYS A 29 -18.95 -9.81 0.86
C LYS A 29 -18.55 -9.99 2.32
N SER A 30 -19.46 -10.46 3.19
CA SER A 30 -19.16 -10.73 4.60
C SER A 30 -18.09 -11.81 4.76
N ALA A 31 -18.09 -12.80 3.87
CA ALA A 31 -17.06 -13.82 3.82
C ALA A 31 -15.68 -13.23 3.49
N LYS A 32 -15.61 -12.23 2.59
CA LYS A 32 -14.37 -11.50 2.29
C LYS A 32 -13.88 -10.72 3.52
N ASP A 33 -14.76 -10.00 4.20
CA ASP A 33 -14.40 -9.24 5.41
C ASP A 33 -13.83 -10.17 6.48
N THR A 34 -14.48 -11.31 6.70
CA THR A 34 -13.99 -12.35 7.61
C THR A 34 -12.59 -12.84 7.19
N LEU A 35 -12.39 -13.19 5.92
CA LEU A 35 -11.07 -13.63 5.43
C LEU A 35 -9.98 -12.57 5.65
N ILE A 36 -10.30 -11.29 5.49
CA ILE A 36 -9.36 -10.19 5.75
C ILE A 36 -9.01 -10.14 7.23
N GLU A 37 -10.01 -10.06 8.11
CA GLU A 37 -9.81 -9.91 9.56
C GLU A 37 -8.98 -11.07 10.15
N ARG A 38 -9.25 -12.30 9.71
CA ARG A 38 -8.55 -13.52 10.15
C ARG A 38 -7.09 -13.57 9.70
N ASN A 39 -6.74 -12.85 8.64
CA ASN A 39 -5.39 -12.81 8.07
C ASN A 39 -4.59 -11.54 8.43
N MET A 40 -5.15 -10.61 9.21
CA MET A 40 -4.45 -9.38 9.62
C MET A 40 -3.14 -9.62 10.38
N ARG A 41 -3.03 -10.75 11.09
CA ARG A 41 -1.77 -11.16 11.76
C ARG A 41 -0.62 -11.35 10.78
N LEU A 42 -0.93 -11.91 9.61
CA LEU A 42 0.04 -12.13 8.55
C LEU A 42 0.53 -10.79 7.99
N VAL A 43 -0.38 -9.85 7.78
CA VAL A 43 -0.05 -8.49 7.32
C VAL A 43 0.88 -7.80 8.31
N ALA A 44 0.52 -7.76 9.59
CA ALA A 44 1.34 -7.14 10.62
C ALA A 44 2.73 -7.80 10.74
N TYR A 45 2.78 -9.14 10.66
CA TYR A 45 4.04 -9.87 10.69
C TYR A 45 4.96 -9.53 9.51
N ILE A 46 4.42 -9.47 8.29
CA ILE A 46 5.20 -9.14 7.09
C ILE A 46 5.61 -7.67 7.12
N ALA A 47 4.70 -6.74 7.43
CA ALA A 47 4.98 -5.30 7.52
C ALA A 47 6.11 -5.01 8.51
N LYS A 48 6.17 -5.70 9.65
CA LYS A 48 7.24 -5.54 10.65
C LYS A 48 8.64 -5.79 10.08
N LYS A 49 8.80 -6.67 9.08
CA LYS A 49 10.10 -6.91 8.43
C LYS A 49 10.62 -5.68 7.67
N TYR A 50 9.74 -4.77 7.29
CA TYR A 50 10.04 -3.57 6.49
C TYR A 50 10.10 -2.27 7.31
N ASN A 51 9.89 -2.35 8.63
CA ASN A 51 9.89 -1.22 9.55
C ASN A 51 11.24 -0.49 9.67
N ASN A 52 12.32 -1.04 9.12
CA ASN A 52 13.62 -0.34 9.02
C ASN A 52 13.65 0.71 7.89
N SER A 53 12.56 0.87 7.14
CA SER A 53 12.41 1.90 6.11
C SER A 53 11.97 3.22 6.74
N THR A 54 12.18 4.37 6.08
CA THR A 54 11.70 5.69 6.56
C THR A 54 10.18 5.85 6.59
N GLU A 55 9.41 4.78 6.41
CA GLU A 55 7.95 4.80 6.30
C GLU A 55 7.32 4.37 7.63
N ASP A 56 6.15 4.94 7.93
CA ASP A 56 5.45 4.64 9.17
C ASP A 56 4.93 3.19 9.17
N GLN A 57 4.93 2.54 10.34
CA GLN A 57 4.49 1.16 10.45
C GLN A 57 3.01 1.00 10.11
N ASP A 58 2.17 1.99 10.43
CA ASP A 58 0.75 1.98 10.10
C ASP A 58 0.49 2.16 8.60
N ASP A 59 1.37 2.89 7.89
CA ASP A 59 1.34 2.99 6.42
C ASP A 59 1.65 1.63 5.78
N LEU A 60 2.68 0.94 6.26
CA LEU A 60 3.06 -0.39 5.78
C LEU A 60 1.95 -1.42 6.02
N ILE A 61 1.25 -1.35 7.15
CA ILE A 61 0.08 -2.20 7.44
C ILE A 61 -1.05 -1.90 6.47
N SER A 62 -1.32 -0.62 6.19
CA SER A 62 -2.36 -0.21 5.24
C SER A 62 -2.07 -0.71 3.83
N ILE A 63 -0.84 -0.53 3.34
CA ILE A 63 -0.38 -1.05 2.04
C ILE A 63 -0.44 -2.58 2.00
N GLY A 64 0.03 -3.24 3.06
CA GLY A 64 -0.03 -4.70 3.17
C GLY A 64 -1.48 -5.22 3.15
N THR A 65 -2.42 -4.47 3.73
CA THR A 65 -3.85 -4.81 3.71
C THR A 65 -4.40 -4.77 2.28
N ILE A 66 -3.99 -3.79 1.46
CA ILE A 66 -4.33 -3.75 0.02
C ILE A 66 -3.81 -5.01 -0.69
N GLY A 67 -2.58 -5.43 -0.38
CA GLY A 67 -2.00 -6.68 -0.92
C GLY A 67 -2.77 -7.93 -0.51
N LEU A 68 -3.25 -8.00 0.73
CA LEU A 68 -4.09 -9.09 1.22
C LEU A 68 -5.44 -9.13 0.50
N ILE A 69 -6.09 -7.97 0.33
CA ILE A 69 -7.37 -7.87 -0.40
C ILE A 69 -7.21 -8.37 -1.84
N LYS A 70 -6.19 -7.88 -2.55
CA LYS A 70 -5.86 -8.34 -3.90
C LYS A 70 -5.59 -9.85 -3.94
N ALA A 71 -4.93 -10.39 -2.92
CA ALA A 71 -4.68 -11.82 -2.83
C ALA A 71 -5.99 -12.61 -2.74
N ILE A 72 -6.90 -12.23 -1.84
CA ILE A 72 -8.21 -12.90 -1.68
C ILE A 72 -9.04 -12.80 -2.98
N GLU A 73 -9.03 -11.64 -3.63
CA GLU A 73 -9.75 -11.41 -4.89
C GLU A 73 -9.22 -12.23 -6.06
N THR A 74 -7.91 -12.46 -6.11
CA THR A 74 -7.25 -13.18 -7.23
C THR A 74 -6.91 -14.64 -6.91
N TYR A 75 -7.13 -15.07 -5.67
CA TYR A 75 -6.85 -16.44 -5.24
C TYR A 75 -7.70 -17.44 -6.02
N ASN A 76 -7.07 -18.56 -6.38
CA ASN A 76 -7.67 -19.68 -7.08
C ASN A 76 -7.53 -20.94 -6.22
N ILE A 77 -8.68 -21.54 -5.89
CA ILE A 77 -8.79 -22.69 -4.97
C ILE A 77 -8.20 -23.96 -5.62
N ASP A 78 -8.33 -24.12 -6.94
CA ASP A 78 -7.85 -25.30 -7.69
C ASP A 78 -6.32 -25.43 -7.71
N LYS A 79 -5.59 -24.36 -7.38
CA LYS A 79 -4.11 -24.39 -7.34
C LYS A 79 -3.54 -25.11 -6.12
N GLY A 80 -4.37 -25.50 -5.14
CA GLY A 80 -3.98 -26.31 -3.98
C GLY A 80 -2.94 -25.68 -3.03
N THR A 81 -2.60 -24.41 -3.22
CA THR A 81 -1.63 -23.69 -2.38
C THR A 81 -2.38 -22.90 -1.33
N ARG A 82 -2.05 -23.03 -0.03
CA ARG A 82 -2.73 -22.30 1.06
C ARG A 82 -2.83 -20.79 0.79
N LEU A 83 -3.98 -20.17 1.12
CA LEU A 83 -4.20 -18.73 0.92
C LEU A 83 -3.11 -17.90 1.57
N ALA A 84 -2.71 -18.23 2.81
CA ALA A 84 -1.64 -17.53 3.52
C ALA A 84 -0.31 -17.49 2.75
N THR A 85 0.03 -18.57 2.02
CA THR A 85 1.26 -18.61 1.21
C THR A 85 1.15 -17.67 0.01
N TYR A 86 0.02 -17.69 -0.70
CA TYR A 86 -0.23 -16.78 -1.82
C TYR A 86 -0.30 -15.32 -1.36
N ALA A 87 -1.07 -15.05 -0.30
CA ALA A 87 -1.24 -13.74 0.30
C ALA A 87 0.09 -13.14 0.77
N SER A 88 0.98 -13.95 1.36
CA SER A 88 2.28 -13.46 1.81
C SER A 88 3.09 -12.82 0.67
N ARG A 89 3.07 -13.42 -0.53
CA ARG A 89 3.74 -12.87 -1.72
C ARG A 89 3.08 -11.59 -2.20
N CYS A 90 1.75 -11.52 -2.20
CA CYS A 90 1.02 -10.32 -2.63
C CYS A 90 1.25 -9.14 -1.68
N ILE A 91 1.21 -9.39 -0.37
CA ILE A 91 1.48 -8.39 0.67
C ILE A 91 2.90 -7.84 0.51
N GLU A 92 3.88 -8.73 0.39
CA GLU A 92 5.29 -8.35 0.22
C GLU A 92 5.51 -7.52 -1.05
N ASN A 93 4.86 -7.92 -2.16
CA ASN A 93 4.96 -7.22 -3.43
C ASN A 93 4.42 -5.77 -3.35
N GLU A 94 3.26 -5.55 -2.74
CA GLU A 94 2.69 -4.19 -2.61
C GLU A 94 3.58 -3.30 -1.74
N ILE A 95 4.08 -3.82 -0.60
CA ILE A 95 4.99 -3.08 0.27
C ILE A 95 6.28 -2.70 -0.49
N LEU A 96 6.88 -3.66 -1.21
CA LEU A 96 8.08 -3.40 -2.01
C LEU A 96 7.82 -2.40 -3.15
N MET A 97 6.65 -2.44 -3.79
CA MET A 97 6.27 -1.47 -4.81
C MET A 97 6.16 -0.05 -4.22
N ASN A 98 5.59 0.10 -3.03
CA ASN A 98 5.49 1.39 -2.36
C ASN A 98 6.88 1.97 -2.05
N ILE A 99 7.75 1.17 -1.40
CA ILE A 99 9.11 1.58 -1.04
C ILE A 99 9.91 2.02 -2.29
N ARG A 100 9.79 1.28 -3.40
CA ARG A 100 10.48 1.62 -4.67
C ARG A 100 9.95 2.92 -5.28
N SER A 101 8.65 3.13 -5.24
CA SER A 101 8.02 4.35 -5.78
C SER A 101 8.37 5.57 -4.94
N ASN A 102 8.36 5.44 -3.61
CA ASN A 102 8.71 6.52 -2.70
C ASN A 102 10.20 6.92 -2.83
N LYS A 103 11.10 5.95 -3.06
CA LYS A 103 12.50 6.22 -3.38
C LYS A 103 12.68 7.04 -4.66
N LYS A 104 11.92 6.74 -5.72
CA LYS A 104 11.95 7.50 -6.98
C LYS A 104 11.46 8.95 -6.79
N ASN A 105 10.40 9.14 -6.01
CA ASN A 105 9.87 10.47 -5.70
C ASN A 105 10.86 11.31 -4.88
N LYS A 106 11.53 10.72 -3.87
CA LYS A 106 12.60 11.40 -3.12
C LYS A 106 13.79 11.81 -3.99
N THR A 107 14.14 11.03 -5.01
CA THR A 107 15.22 11.38 -5.94
C THR A 107 14.80 12.51 -6.90
N GLN A 108 13.53 12.59 -7.33
CA GLN A 108 13.08 13.68 -8.21
C GLN A 108 12.97 15.03 -7.50
N VAL A 109 12.58 15.08 -6.23
CA VAL A 109 12.50 16.34 -5.48
C VAL A 109 13.87 16.91 -5.07
N SER A 110 14.97 16.16 -5.29
CA SER A 110 16.34 16.63 -5.07
C SER A 110 16.95 17.32 -6.30
N LEU A 111 16.21 17.44 -7.41
CA LEU A 111 16.66 18.10 -8.65
C LEU A 111 16.22 19.57 -8.78
N GLN A 112 15.76 20.16 -7.68
CA GLN A 112 15.43 21.59 -7.59
C GLN A 112 16.47 22.38 -6.79
N ASP A 113 17.70 21.87 -6.71
CA ASP A 113 18.86 22.73 -6.50
C ASP A 113 18.96 23.68 -7.70
N PRO A 114 19.05 25.02 -7.49
CA PRO A 114 19.21 25.96 -8.58
C PRO A 114 20.46 25.59 -9.39
N ILE A 115 20.29 25.44 -10.69
CA ILE A 115 21.35 25.09 -11.63
C ILE A 115 22.27 26.31 -11.77
N GLY A 116 23.23 26.42 -10.86
CA GLY A 116 24.34 27.37 -10.92
C GLY A 116 24.00 28.81 -10.52
N THR A 117 24.90 29.40 -9.74
CA THR A 117 25.01 30.84 -9.57
C THR A 117 25.90 31.37 -10.70
N ASP A 118 25.41 32.30 -11.51
CA ASP A 118 26.28 33.05 -12.42
C ASP A 118 27.22 33.97 -11.61
N LYS A 119 28.38 34.34 -12.17
CA LYS A 119 29.49 35.00 -11.45
C LYS A 119 29.17 36.43 -10.94
N GLU A 120 27.94 36.92 -11.14
CA GLU A 120 27.47 38.23 -10.68
C GLU A 120 26.35 38.18 -9.63
N GLY A 121 25.97 37.00 -9.09
CA GLY A 121 25.18 36.91 -7.85
C GLY A 121 23.72 37.41 -7.93
N ASN A 122 23.15 37.55 -9.13
CA ASN A 122 21.74 37.96 -9.28
C ASN A 122 20.81 36.74 -9.39
N GLU A 123 19.78 36.72 -8.55
CA GLU A 123 18.74 35.69 -8.54
C GLU A 123 17.84 35.82 -9.78
N ILE A 124 17.82 34.81 -10.65
CA ILE A 124 16.87 34.77 -11.77
C ILE A 124 15.49 34.35 -11.24
N HIS A 125 14.69 35.34 -10.85
CA HIS A 125 13.25 35.14 -10.62
C HIS A 125 12.54 34.91 -11.95
N THR A 126 12.11 33.67 -12.20
CA THR A 126 11.25 33.34 -13.34
C THR A 126 9.85 33.90 -13.07
N THR A 127 9.56 35.06 -13.65
CA THR A 127 8.26 35.72 -13.67
C THR A 127 7.25 34.94 -14.49
N PHE A 128 6.67 33.87 -13.93
CA PHE A 128 5.53 33.16 -14.53
C PHE A 128 4.17 33.50 -13.90
N TYR A 129 4.13 34.37 -12.88
CA TYR A 129 2.87 34.75 -12.21
C TYR A 129 2.15 35.99 -12.79
N MET A 130 2.58 36.53 -13.93
CA MET A 130 2.02 37.77 -14.50
C MET A 130 1.20 37.59 -15.79
N LEU A 131 0.66 36.41 -16.09
CA LEU A 131 -0.26 36.25 -17.24
C LEU A 131 -1.72 35.92 -16.89
N PHE A 132 -2.08 35.76 -15.61
CA PHE A 132 -3.48 35.51 -15.23
C PHE A 132 -4.22 36.72 -14.65
N SER A 133 -3.58 37.91 -14.52
CA SER A 133 -4.27 39.10 -13.99
C SER A 133 -4.71 40.14 -15.03
N THR A 134 -4.46 39.94 -16.32
CA THR A 134 -4.80 40.94 -17.37
C THR A 134 -6.04 40.57 -18.20
N ILE A 135 -6.66 39.40 -18.00
CA ILE A 135 -7.87 39.00 -18.74
C ILE A 135 -9.18 39.25 -17.95
N ILE A 136 -9.12 39.78 -16.71
CA ILE A 136 -10.32 40.13 -15.93
C ILE A 136 -10.60 41.64 -15.86
N TYR A 137 -9.79 42.48 -16.51
CA TYR A 137 -10.05 43.91 -16.65
C TYR A 137 -9.74 44.38 -18.08
N ILE A 138 -10.64 44.03 -19.01
CA ILE A 138 -11.11 44.79 -20.20
C ILE A 138 -12.34 44.06 -20.73
#